data_AF-A0A1X0JD50-F1
#
_entry.id   AF-A0A1X0JD50-F1
#
_cell.length_a   1.000
_cell.length_b   1.000
_cell.length_c   1.000
_cell.angle_alpha   90.00
_cell.angle_beta   90.00
_cell.angle_gamma   90.00
#
_symmetry.space_group_name_H-M   'P 1'
#
loop_
_entity.id
_entity.type
_entity.pdbx_description
1 polymer ?
#
loop_
_entity_poly.entity_id
_entity_poly.type
_entity_poly.pdbx_seq_one_letter_code
_entity_poly.pdbx_strand_id
1 'polypeptide(L)'
;MNTTDDDTDEDDRLIITAAAGAAALMVGFVAWTNRFAVLAALTPYGLTEANRTPFHGDPFRPEVITDWRPAAGWHLTASGWVALAVVTTGLLGLIVGVGAVAAWVRWWRRGGTDEVPPIPAAAVAAVAAAAGLAVALFFVPGRLWLAVLAAAVLAAAAWRRTATVGRRYRLATTFAGRADQVLGHGHPGPGRVRARGWRVDDEHGGEYPAKIEATCGPGWQHAPSELAALGHYAYELGWPGYEWRYDPMRKRVTGLAALS
;
A
#
# COMPACT_ATOMS: atom_id res chain seq x y z
N MET A 1 -4.23 -3.21 38.44
CA MET A 1 -5.47 -2.79 37.74
C MET A 1 -5.17 -1.41 37.20
N ASN A 2 -4.76 -1.33 35.93
CA ASN A 2 -4.22 -0.12 35.29
C ASN A 2 -5.11 0.14 34.07
N THR A 3 -6.16 0.93 34.26
CA THR A 3 -7.22 1.18 33.25
C THR A 3 -7.10 2.55 32.59
N THR A 4 -6.04 3.31 32.85
CA THR A 4 -5.89 4.70 32.39
C THR A 4 -5.17 4.87 31.05
N ASP A 5 -4.54 3.84 30.48
CA ASP A 5 -3.83 3.94 29.19
C ASP A 5 -4.71 3.63 27.96
N ASP A 6 -5.90 3.04 28.16
CA ASP A 6 -6.79 2.64 27.05
C ASP A 6 -7.64 3.82 26.54
N ASP A 7 -8.09 4.71 27.44
CA ASP A 7 -8.95 5.86 27.11
C ASP A 7 -8.22 6.93 26.26
N THR A 8 -6.96 7.22 26.56
CA THR A 8 -6.18 8.22 25.79
C THR A 8 -5.88 7.79 24.36
N ASP A 9 -5.73 6.49 24.12
CA ASP A 9 -5.42 5.93 22.80
C ASP A 9 -6.68 5.84 21.90
N GLU A 10 -7.86 5.73 22.50
CA GLU A 10 -9.15 5.76 21.80
C GLU A 10 -9.56 7.19 21.45
N ASP A 11 -9.35 8.15 22.36
CA ASP A 11 -9.59 9.58 22.13
C ASP A 11 -8.71 10.15 21.01
N ASP A 12 -7.42 9.83 20.98
CA ASP A 12 -6.52 10.29 19.90
C ASP A 12 -6.92 9.74 18.51
N ARG A 13 -7.43 8.50 18.45
CA ARG A 13 -7.97 7.93 17.21
C ARG A 13 -9.22 8.66 16.78
N LEU A 14 -10.11 8.95 17.72
CA LEU A 14 -11.37 9.63 17.47
C LEU A 14 -11.09 11.06 16.99
N ILE A 15 -10.09 11.73 17.56
CA ILE A 15 -9.65 13.08 17.14
C ILE A 15 -9.01 13.05 15.74
N ILE A 16 -8.08 12.13 15.45
CA ILE A 16 -7.42 12.07 14.13
C ILE A 16 -8.41 11.67 13.04
N THR A 17 -9.28 10.69 13.30
CA THR A 17 -10.31 10.28 12.34
C THR A 17 -11.40 11.34 12.16
N ALA A 18 -11.80 12.02 13.23
CA ALA A 18 -12.72 13.16 13.15
C ALA A 18 -12.10 14.35 12.42
N ALA A 19 -10.83 14.66 12.65
CA ALA A 19 -10.13 15.75 11.95
C ALA A 19 -9.95 15.45 10.46
N ALA A 20 -9.57 14.21 10.11
CA ALA A 20 -9.49 13.77 8.72
C ALA A 20 -10.89 13.74 8.05
N GLY A 21 -11.91 13.28 8.76
CA GLY A 21 -13.30 13.28 8.31
C GLY A 21 -13.84 14.70 8.10
N ALA A 22 -13.56 15.62 9.03
CA ALA A 22 -13.94 17.03 8.94
C ALA A 22 -13.23 17.73 7.78
N ALA A 23 -11.93 17.48 7.58
CA ALA A 23 -11.20 18.01 6.43
C ALA A 23 -11.78 17.50 5.10
N ALA A 24 -12.09 16.20 5.00
CA ALA A 24 -12.72 15.62 3.82
C ALA A 24 -14.12 16.20 3.56
N LEU A 25 -14.93 16.39 4.61
CA LEU A 25 -16.24 17.02 4.53
C LEU A 25 -16.15 18.49 4.09
N MET A 26 -15.19 19.24 4.62
CA MET A 26 -14.97 20.64 4.23
C MET A 26 -14.54 20.75 2.77
N VAL A 27 -13.61 19.92 2.31
CA VAL A 27 -13.20 19.88 0.90
C VAL A 27 -14.36 19.47 0.00
N GLY A 28 -15.13 18.45 0.39
CA GLY A 28 -16.33 18.00 -0.35
C GLY A 28 -17.42 19.08 -0.40
N PHE A 29 -17.64 19.79 0.69
CA PHE A 29 -18.59 20.90 0.77
C PHE A 29 -18.17 22.06 -0.12
N VAL A 30 -16.90 22.48 -0.06
CA VAL A 30 -16.35 23.54 -0.92
C VAL A 30 -16.41 23.14 -2.41
N ALA A 31 -16.15 21.87 -2.73
CA ALA A 31 -16.29 21.36 -4.09
C ALA A 31 -17.76 21.35 -4.55
N TRP A 32 -18.70 21.02 -3.67
CA TRP A 32 -20.14 21.02 -3.96
C TRP A 32 -20.71 22.44 -4.16
N THR A 33 -20.31 23.40 -3.32
CA THR A 33 -20.73 24.80 -3.45
C THR A 33 -20.18 25.42 -4.73
N ASN A 34 -18.98 25.02 -5.14
CA ASN A 34 -18.33 25.48 -6.37
C ASN A 34 -18.49 24.51 -7.56
N ARG A 35 -19.44 23.57 -7.49
CA ARG A 35 -19.52 22.43 -8.42
C ARG A 35 -19.52 22.83 -9.88
N PHE A 36 -20.18 23.92 -10.27
CA PHE A 36 -20.21 24.35 -11.67
C PHE A 36 -18.87 24.94 -12.13
N ALA A 37 -18.13 25.64 -11.27
CA ALA A 37 -16.79 26.12 -11.57
C ALA A 37 -15.79 24.96 -11.63
N VAL A 38 -15.91 23.99 -10.71
CA VAL A 38 -15.13 22.75 -10.72
C VAL A 38 -15.40 21.96 -12.00
N LEU A 39 -16.67 21.73 -12.36
CA LEU A 39 -17.03 21.00 -13.57
C LEU A 39 -16.59 21.75 -14.84
N ALA A 40 -16.63 23.08 -14.87
CA ALA A 40 -16.10 23.87 -15.98
C ALA A 40 -14.56 23.81 -16.09
N ALA A 41 -13.84 23.73 -14.97
CA ALA A 41 -12.39 23.54 -14.97
C ALA A 41 -11.98 22.13 -15.48
N LEU A 42 -12.91 21.17 -15.43
CA LEU A 42 -12.69 19.81 -15.89
C LEU A 42 -12.95 19.61 -17.41
N THR A 43 -13.54 20.59 -18.08
CA THR A 43 -13.91 20.52 -19.50
C THR A 43 -12.71 20.36 -20.45
N PRO A 44 -11.57 21.06 -20.25
CA PRO A 44 -10.37 20.88 -21.09
C PRO A 44 -9.79 19.46 -21.04
N TYR A 45 -10.18 18.69 -20.03
CA TYR A 45 -9.78 17.31 -19.86
C TYR A 45 -10.80 16.32 -20.44
N GLY A 46 -11.92 16.75 -21.01
CA GLY A 46 -12.96 15.85 -21.53
C GLY A 46 -13.65 15.02 -20.43
N LEU A 47 -13.58 15.48 -19.17
CA LEU A 47 -14.19 14.83 -18.02
C LEU A 47 -15.63 15.32 -17.77
N THR A 48 -15.98 16.46 -18.36
CA THR A 48 -17.29 17.08 -18.24
C THR A 48 -17.72 17.64 -19.59
N GLU A 49 -19.01 17.64 -19.82
CA GLU A 49 -19.63 18.26 -20.99
C GLU A 49 -20.79 19.15 -20.55
N ALA A 50 -21.02 20.21 -21.31
CA ALA A 50 -22.15 21.10 -21.09
C ALA A 50 -23.45 20.33 -21.34
N ASN A 51 -24.47 20.59 -20.50
CA ASN A 51 -25.79 20.02 -20.74
C ASN A 51 -26.31 20.49 -22.11
N ARG A 52 -26.88 19.56 -22.87
CA ARG A 52 -27.58 19.87 -24.12
C ARG A 52 -29.04 19.47 -23.95
N THR A 53 -29.95 20.39 -24.23
CA THR A 53 -31.38 20.08 -24.31
C THR A 53 -31.77 19.89 -25.77
N PRO A 54 -32.51 18.81 -26.10
CA PRO A 54 -33.05 18.66 -27.43
C PRO A 54 -34.00 19.83 -27.70
N PHE A 55 -33.83 20.49 -28.82
CA PHE A 55 -34.70 21.57 -29.25
C PHE A 55 -35.63 21.06 -30.35
N HIS A 56 -36.91 21.38 -30.22
CA HIS A 56 -37.91 21.11 -31.26
C HIS A 56 -38.18 22.43 -31.96
N GLY A 57 -37.61 22.59 -33.15
CA GLY A 57 -37.73 23.79 -33.96
C GLY A 57 -39.05 23.92 -34.70
N ASP A 58 -39.77 22.80 -34.87
CA ASP A 58 -41.10 22.76 -35.48
C ASP A 58 -42.18 22.48 -34.41
N PRO A 59 -43.04 23.47 -34.08
CA PRO A 59 -44.10 23.31 -33.09
C PRO A 59 -45.21 22.33 -33.55
N PHE A 60 -45.26 21.97 -34.83
CA PHE A 60 -46.24 21.02 -35.38
C PHE A 60 -45.67 19.61 -35.56
N ARG A 61 -44.37 19.41 -35.28
CA ARG A 61 -43.70 18.10 -35.28
C ARG A 61 -42.85 17.93 -34.03
N PRO A 62 -43.47 17.81 -32.85
CA PRO A 62 -42.76 17.70 -31.57
C PRO A 62 -41.89 16.43 -31.47
N GLU A 63 -42.03 15.48 -32.39
CA GLU A 63 -41.21 14.25 -32.39
C GLU A 63 -39.87 14.41 -33.12
N VAL A 64 -39.68 15.51 -33.86
CA VAL A 64 -38.47 15.74 -34.66
C VAL A 64 -37.54 16.69 -33.92
N ILE A 65 -36.45 16.15 -33.36
CA ILE A 65 -35.36 16.94 -32.79
C ILE A 65 -34.63 17.63 -33.93
N THR A 66 -34.71 18.96 -33.98
CA THR A 66 -34.13 19.75 -35.07
C THR A 66 -32.72 20.24 -34.73
N ASP A 67 -32.40 20.45 -33.46
CA ASP A 67 -31.10 20.95 -33.02
C ASP A 67 -30.84 20.73 -31.52
N TRP A 68 -29.60 20.96 -31.09
CA TRP A 68 -29.22 20.95 -29.68
C TRP A 68 -28.87 22.35 -29.19
N ARG A 69 -29.48 22.78 -28.07
CA ARG A 69 -29.12 24.06 -27.43
C ARG A 69 -28.32 23.82 -26.15
N PRO A 70 -27.36 24.70 -25.82
CA PRO A 70 -26.69 24.68 -24.53
C PRO A 70 -27.72 24.94 -23.42
N ALA A 71 -27.82 24.02 -22.48
CA ALA A 71 -28.65 24.13 -21.29
C ALA A 71 -27.79 24.49 -20.08
N ALA A 72 -28.43 25.06 -19.05
CA ALA A 72 -27.72 25.40 -17.82
C ALA A 72 -27.15 24.13 -17.14
N GLY A 73 -25.86 24.17 -16.81
CA GLY A 73 -25.18 23.13 -16.04
C GLY A 73 -24.26 22.23 -16.86
N TRP A 74 -23.59 21.34 -16.13
CA TRP A 74 -22.56 20.43 -16.61
C TRP A 74 -22.88 19.03 -16.12
N HIS A 75 -22.55 18.01 -16.91
CA HIS A 75 -22.58 16.62 -16.48
C HIS A 75 -21.22 15.95 -16.68
N LEU A 76 -20.97 14.88 -15.92
CA LEU A 76 -19.79 14.05 -16.09
C LEU A 76 -19.95 13.17 -17.32
N THR A 77 -18.92 13.14 -18.16
CA THR A 77 -18.80 12.17 -19.25
C THR A 77 -18.49 10.78 -18.67
N ALA A 78 -18.54 9.72 -19.49
CA ALA A 78 -18.12 8.39 -19.06
C ALA A 78 -16.67 8.39 -18.51
N SER A 79 -15.76 9.13 -19.15
CA SER A 79 -14.40 9.37 -18.65
C SER A 79 -14.37 10.17 -17.35
N GLY A 80 -15.26 11.15 -17.18
CA GLY A 80 -15.50 11.84 -15.91
C GLY A 80 -15.83 10.90 -14.75
N TRP A 81 -16.75 9.96 -14.97
CA TRP A 81 -17.10 8.94 -14.00
C TRP A 81 -15.94 8.00 -13.66
N VAL A 82 -15.18 7.58 -14.67
CA VAL A 82 -13.97 6.75 -14.46
C VAL A 82 -12.93 7.51 -13.63
N ALA A 83 -12.66 8.77 -13.94
CA ALA A 83 -11.72 9.59 -13.18
C ALA A 83 -12.17 9.76 -11.73
N LEU A 84 -13.48 10.02 -11.51
CA LEU A 84 -14.06 10.09 -10.17
C LEU A 84 -13.86 8.78 -9.40
N ALA A 85 -14.15 7.63 -10.02
CA ALA A 85 -13.97 6.31 -9.40
C ALA A 85 -12.51 6.03 -9.02
N VAL A 86 -11.54 6.42 -9.87
CA VAL A 86 -10.12 6.26 -9.57
C VAL A 86 -9.69 7.13 -8.38
N VAL A 87 -10.14 8.39 -8.33
CA VAL A 87 -9.82 9.31 -7.23
C VAL A 87 -10.44 8.84 -5.92
N THR A 88 -11.72 8.44 -5.92
CA THR A 88 -12.39 7.93 -4.71
C THR A 88 -11.74 6.65 -4.20
N THR A 89 -11.38 5.72 -5.10
CA THR A 89 -10.64 4.51 -4.74
C THR A 89 -9.26 4.84 -4.17
N GLY A 90 -8.57 5.83 -4.73
CA GLY A 90 -7.29 6.33 -4.20
C GLY A 90 -7.40 6.92 -2.80
N LEU A 91 -8.46 7.71 -2.52
CA LEU A 91 -8.72 8.25 -1.18
C LEU A 91 -9.02 7.15 -0.16
N LEU A 92 -9.82 6.15 -0.51
CA LEU A 92 -10.03 4.98 0.34
C LEU A 92 -8.72 4.22 0.59
N GLY A 93 -7.89 4.06 -0.45
CA GLY A 93 -6.55 3.51 -0.32
C GLY A 93 -5.67 4.31 0.65
N LEU A 94 -5.74 5.65 0.62
CA LEU A 94 -4.99 6.50 1.54
C LEU A 94 -5.41 6.26 3.00
N ILE A 95 -6.72 6.18 3.27
CA ILE A 95 -7.27 5.89 4.60
C ILE A 95 -6.77 4.54 5.11
N VAL A 96 -6.85 3.50 4.27
CA VAL A 96 -6.34 2.16 4.61
C VAL A 96 -4.83 2.18 4.84
N GLY A 97 -4.07 2.96 4.06
CA GLY A 97 -2.64 3.15 4.23
C GLY A 97 -2.29 3.78 5.59
N VAL A 98 -3.00 4.84 5.98
CA VAL A 98 -2.85 5.47 7.30
C VAL A 98 -3.18 4.48 8.42
N GLY A 99 -4.29 3.73 8.29
CA GLY A 99 -4.66 2.69 9.24
C GLY A 99 -3.59 1.59 9.39
N ALA A 100 -2.98 1.18 8.28
CA ALA A 100 -1.87 0.23 8.29
C ALA A 100 -0.62 0.80 8.97
N VAL A 101 -0.23 2.04 8.69
CA VAL A 101 0.89 2.70 9.38
C VAL A 101 0.63 2.76 10.89
N ALA A 102 -0.58 3.12 11.31
CA ALA A 102 -0.96 3.14 12.72
C ALA A 102 -0.90 1.75 13.36
N ALA A 103 -1.34 0.70 12.65
CA ALA A 103 -1.20 -0.68 13.10
C ALA A 103 0.27 -1.08 13.28
N TRP A 104 1.13 -0.70 12.34
CA TRP A 104 2.57 -0.93 12.41
C TRP A 104 3.25 -0.19 13.57
N VAL A 105 2.92 1.07 13.77
CA VAL A 105 3.44 1.86 14.91
C VAL A 105 3.03 1.22 16.24
N ARG A 106 1.77 0.78 16.36
CA ARG A 106 1.30 0.06 17.56
C ARG A 106 2.04 -1.25 17.78
N TRP A 107 2.20 -2.05 16.73
CA TRP A 107 2.95 -3.30 16.80
C TRP A 107 4.39 -3.07 17.27
N TRP A 108 5.06 -2.04 16.76
CA TRP A 108 6.39 -1.64 17.23
C TRP A 108 6.40 -1.21 18.69
N ARG A 109 5.42 -0.40 19.14
CA ARG A 109 5.29 0.03 20.54
C ARG A 109 5.08 -1.14 21.49
N ARG A 110 4.38 -2.20 21.06
CA ARG A 110 4.19 -3.43 21.83
C ARG A 110 5.37 -4.40 21.79
N GLY A 111 6.51 -3.96 21.24
CA GLY A 111 7.71 -4.79 21.17
C GLY A 111 7.66 -5.88 20.10
N GLY A 112 6.70 -5.80 19.17
CA GLY A 112 6.64 -6.66 17.98
C GLY A 112 6.39 -8.15 18.24
N THR A 113 5.78 -8.49 19.37
CA THR A 113 5.48 -9.87 19.77
C THR A 113 4.14 -10.38 19.23
N ASP A 114 3.22 -9.48 18.89
CA ASP A 114 1.91 -9.79 18.33
C ASP A 114 2.00 -10.16 16.84
N GLU A 115 0.89 -10.64 16.27
CA GLU A 115 0.76 -10.88 14.83
C GLU A 115 1.20 -9.66 14.01
N VAL A 116 2.02 -9.92 12.98
CA VAL A 116 2.55 -8.90 12.10
C VAL A 116 1.42 -8.23 11.31
N PRO A 117 1.28 -6.89 11.38
CA PRO A 117 0.25 -6.19 10.63
C PRO A 117 0.43 -6.37 9.11
N PRO A 118 -0.66 -6.59 8.36
CA PRO A 118 -0.57 -6.78 6.91
C PRO A 118 -0.12 -5.49 6.20
N ILE A 119 0.61 -5.64 5.09
CA ILE A 119 0.96 -4.54 4.19
C ILE A 119 -0.13 -4.44 3.11
N PRO A 120 -0.91 -3.35 3.04
CA PRO A 120 -2.06 -3.27 2.16
C PRO A 120 -1.66 -2.89 0.72
N ALA A 121 -1.14 -3.86 -0.04
CA ALA A 121 -0.67 -3.64 -1.42
C ALA A 121 -1.74 -3.00 -2.34
N ALA A 122 -3.01 -3.40 -2.15
CA ALA A 122 -4.17 -2.84 -2.86
C ALA A 122 -4.33 -1.33 -2.61
N ALA A 123 -4.21 -0.92 -1.35
CA ALA A 123 -4.37 0.46 -0.95
C ALA A 123 -3.25 1.33 -1.54
N VAL A 124 -2.01 0.84 -1.52
CA VAL A 124 -0.87 1.56 -2.12
C VAL A 124 -1.03 1.66 -3.64
N ALA A 125 -1.50 0.60 -4.30
CA ALA A 125 -1.76 0.61 -5.74
C ALA A 125 -2.86 1.63 -6.11
N ALA A 126 -3.93 1.71 -5.34
CA ALA A 126 -5.00 2.68 -5.54
C ALA A 126 -4.52 4.12 -5.38
N VAL A 127 -3.72 4.42 -4.35
CA VAL A 127 -3.12 5.74 -4.14
C VAL A 127 -2.20 6.11 -5.31
N ALA A 128 -1.36 5.16 -5.78
CA ALA A 128 -0.48 5.38 -6.92
C ALA A 128 -1.27 5.63 -8.22
N ALA A 129 -2.39 4.93 -8.42
CA ALA A 129 -3.29 5.14 -9.56
C ALA A 129 -3.85 6.57 -9.57
N ALA A 130 -4.39 7.02 -8.44
CA ALA A 130 -4.96 8.36 -8.29
C ALA A 130 -3.91 9.47 -8.47
N ALA A 131 -2.72 9.29 -7.89
CA ALA A 131 -1.60 10.22 -8.08
C ALA A 131 -1.15 10.27 -9.56
N GLY A 132 -1.04 9.11 -10.20
CA GLY A 132 -0.70 9.01 -11.63
C GLY A 132 -1.71 9.70 -12.54
N LEU A 133 -2.99 9.48 -12.28
CA LEU A 133 -4.08 10.15 -13.00
C LEU A 133 -3.98 11.68 -12.84
N ALA A 134 -3.85 12.16 -11.60
CA ALA A 134 -3.79 13.60 -11.31
C ALA A 134 -2.59 14.29 -11.97
N VAL A 135 -1.40 13.69 -11.88
CA VAL A 135 -0.17 14.20 -12.50
C VAL A 135 -0.31 14.23 -14.02
N ALA A 136 -0.79 13.15 -14.63
CA ALA A 136 -0.91 13.09 -16.10
C ALA A 136 -1.97 14.05 -16.64
N LEU A 137 -3.10 14.23 -15.94
CA LEU A 137 -4.08 15.25 -16.27
C LEU A 137 -3.47 16.66 -16.19
N PHE A 138 -2.69 16.94 -15.15
CA PHE A 138 -2.04 18.25 -15.00
C PHE A 138 -1.07 18.59 -16.14
N PHE A 139 -0.22 17.64 -16.53
CA PHE A 139 0.83 17.89 -17.54
C PHE A 139 0.37 17.69 -18.99
N VAL A 140 -0.70 16.93 -19.23
CA VAL A 140 -1.14 16.59 -20.59
C VAL A 140 -2.66 16.79 -20.74
N PRO A 141 -3.13 18.05 -20.73
CA PRO A 141 -4.54 18.36 -20.92
C PRO A 141 -5.08 17.80 -22.24
N GLY A 142 -6.32 17.30 -22.22
CA GLY A 142 -7.00 16.74 -23.40
C GLY A 142 -6.55 15.33 -23.82
N ARG A 143 -5.57 14.70 -23.15
CA ARG A 143 -5.13 13.32 -23.46
C ARG A 143 -5.45 12.33 -22.34
N LEU A 144 -6.75 12.13 -22.12
CA LEU A 144 -7.27 11.21 -21.10
C LEU A 144 -6.70 9.80 -21.18
N TRP A 145 -6.52 9.26 -22.39
CA TRP A 145 -5.98 7.92 -22.57
C TRP A 145 -4.56 7.79 -21.99
N LEU A 146 -3.72 8.82 -22.09
CA LEU A 146 -2.39 8.84 -21.47
C LEU A 146 -2.49 8.87 -19.94
N ALA A 147 -3.45 9.63 -19.40
CA ALA A 147 -3.66 9.69 -17.95
C ALA A 147 -4.13 8.35 -17.36
N VAL A 148 -5.03 7.66 -18.06
CA VAL A 148 -5.48 6.31 -17.68
C VAL A 148 -4.34 5.29 -17.79
N LEU A 149 -3.54 5.33 -18.85
CA LEU A 149 -2.37 4.46 -18.97
C LEU A 149 -1.35 4.72 -17.86
N ALA A 150 -1.06 5.98 -17.55
CA ALA A 150 -0.14 6.34 -16.47
C ALA A 150 -0.63 5.82 -15.11
N ALA A 151 -1.92 6.02 -14.80
CA ALA A 151 -2.55 5.46 -13.61
C ALA A 151 -2.44 3.94 -13.55
N ALA A 152 -2.72 3.22 -14.64
CA ALA A 152 -2.65 1.76 -14.69
C ALA A 152 -1.21 1.23 -14.50
N VAL A 153 -0.23 1.85 -15.16
CA VAL A 153 1.19 1.46 -15.03
C VAL A 153 1.69 1.69 -13.61
N LEU A 154 1.37 2.83 -13.00
CA LEU A 154 1.76 3.15 -11.63
C LEU A 154 1.08 2.24 -10.61
N ALA A 155 -0.21 1.94 -10.80
CA ALA A 155 -0.94 1.00 -9.96
C ALA A 155 -0.33 -0.41 -10.03
N ALA A 156 -0.04 -0.91 -11.23
CA ALA A 156 0.55 -2.22 -11.43
C ALA A 156 1.97 -2.31 -10.82
N ALA A 157 2.79 -1.27 -11.02
CA ALA A 157 4.13 -1.20 -10.44
C ALA A 157 4.09 -1.14 -8.90
N ALA A 158 3.21 -0.31 -8.34
CA ALA A 158 3.02 -0.18 -6.90
C ALA A 158 2.51 -1.48 -6.27
N TRP A 159 1.49 -2.11 -6.87
CA TRP A 159 0.97 -3.41 -6.44
C TRP A 159 2.08 -4.46 -6.43
N ARG A 160 2.77 -4.65 -7.56
CA ARG A 160 3.83 -5.67 -7.67
C ARG A 160 4.91 -5.45 -6.62
N ARG A 161 5.45 -4.22 -6.52
CA ARG A 161 6.50 -3.91 -5.53
C ARG A 161 6.04 -4.15 -4.10
N THR A 162 4.87 -3.65 -3.72
CA THR A 162 4.38 -3.78 -2.33
C THR A 162 3.99 -5.21 -1.97
N ALA A 163 3.39 -5.95 -2.90
CA ALA A 163 3.09 -7.37 -2.71
C ALA A 163 4.37 -8.20 -2.53
N THR A 164 5.39 -7.95 -3.37
CA THR A 164 6.70 -8.60 -3.24
C THR A 164 7.36 -8.26 -1.92
N VAL A 165 7.42 -6.98 -1.54
CA VAL A 165 7.98 -6.56 -0.24
C VAL A 165 7.21 -7.19 0.92
N GLY A 166 5.87 -7.22 0.86
CA GLY A 166 5.04 -7.81 1.90
C GLY A 166 5.22 -9.33 2.03
N ARG A 167 5.39 -10.04 0.93
CA ARG A 167 5.75 -11.47 0.94
C ARG A 167 7.11 -11.70 1.60
N ARG A 168 8.14 -10.98 1.15
CA ARG A 168 9.50 -11.06 1.68
C ARG A 168 9.55 -10.77 3.17
N TYR A 169 8.83 -9.73 3.60
CA TYR A 169 8.73 -9.39 5.02
C TYR A 169 8.10 -10.52 5.82
N ARG A 170 6.96 -11.07 5.37
CA ARG A 170 6.29 -12.19 6.04
C ARG A 170 7.19 -13.42 6.17
N LEU A 171 7.88 -13.82 5.10
CA LEU A 171 8.82 -14.94 5.14
C LEU A 171 9.97 -14.68 6.12
N ALA A 172 10.53 -13.47 6.13
CA ALA A 172 11.58 -13.08 7.08
C ALA A 172 11.08 -13.09 8.53
N THR A 173 9.86 -12.65 8.81
CA THR A 173 9.29 -12.69 10.16
C THR A 173 8.93 -14.09 10.61
N THR A 174 8.45 -14.96 9.71
CA THR A 174 8.20 -16.37 10.04
C THR A 174 9.51 -17.08 10.40
N PHE A 175 10.57 -16.84 9.62
CA PHE A 175 11.90 -17.33 9.97
C PHE A 175 12.36 -16.77 11.33
N ALA A 176 12.23 -15.46 11.55
CA ALA A 176 12.64 -14.81 12.79
C ALA A 176 11.93 -15.39 14.01
N GLY A 177 10.61 -15.61 13.93
CA GLY A 177 9.83 -16.19 15.02
C GLY A 177 10.30 -17.59 15.43
N ARG A 178 10.75 -18.42 14.47
CA ARG A 178 11.35 -19.74 14.76
C ARG A 178 12.79 -19.60 15.26
N ALA A 179 13.58 -18.75 14.59
CA ALA A 179 14.98 -18.55 14.90
C ALA A 179 15.21 -17.93 16.29
N ASP A 180 14.31 -17.10 16.79
CA ASP A 180 14.48 -16.40 18.08
C ASP A 180 14.60 -17.34 19.29
N GLN A 181 14.08 -18.57 19.20
CA GLN A 181 14.28 -19.61 20.22
C GLN A 181 15.75 -20.06 20.27
N VAL A 182 16.35 -20.25 19.09
CA VAL A 182 17.72 -20.74 18.93
C VAL A 182 18.73 -19.61 19.10
N LEU A 183 18.37 -18.37 18.75
CA LEU A 183 19.22 -17.19 18.90
C LEU A 183 19.43 -16.75 20.36
N GLY A 184 18.80 -17.41 21.33
CA GLY A 184 19.09 -17.22 22.75
C GLY A 184 18.53 -15.92 23.35
N HIS A 185 17.50 -15.32 22.73
CA HIS A 185 16.83 -14.13 23.28
C HIS A 185 15.67 -14.46 24.23
N GLY A 186 15.12 -15.67 24.16
CA GLY A 186 14.01 -16.13 25.00
C GLY A 186 12.63 -15.56 24.69
N HIS A 187 12.53 -14.57 23.79
CA HIS A 187 11.27 -13.99 23.30
C HIS A 187 11.49 -13.40 21.90
N PRO A 188 10.47 -13.36 21.02
CA PRO A 188 10.61 -12.75 19.71
C PRO A 188 10.89 -11.24 19.79
N GLY A 189 11.65 -10.69 18.85
CA GLY A 189 11.91 -9.24 18.83
C GLY A 189 12.10 -8.63 17.44
N PRO A 190 11.54 -7.43 17.18
CA PRO A 190 11.53 -6.84 15.86
C PRO A 190 12.94 -6.42 15.42
N GLY A 191 13.25 -6.68 14.15
CA GLY A 191 14.51 -6.26 13.52
C GLY A 191 15.77 -7.02 13.95
N ARG A 192 15.64 -8.06 14.80
CA ARG A 192 16.75 -8.93 15.23
C ARG A 192 17.28 -9.80 14.10
N VAL A 193 16.40 -10.24 13.22
CA VAL A 193 16.73 -10.95 11.98
C VAL A 193 16.45 -10.06 10.77
N ARG A 194 17.39 -10.06 9.82
CA ARG A 194 17.33 -9.28 8.59
C ARG A 194 17.67 -10.17 7.40
N ALA A 195 16.71 -10.30 6.50
CA ALA A 195 16.86 -10.97 5.22
C ALA A 195 17.20 -9.95 4.12
N ARG A 196 18.30 -10.15 3.39
CA ARG A 196 18.84 -9.22 2.39
C ARG A 196 19.18 -9.93 1.08
N GLY A 197 19.23 -9.14 0.00
CA GLY A 197 19.64 -9.61 -1.32
C GLY A 197 18.72 -10.72 -1.85
N TRP A 198 17.40 -10.51 -1.77
CA TRP A 198 16.42 -11.50 -2.21
C TRP A 198 16.64 -11.89 -3.68
N ARG A 199 16.69 -13.20 -3.91
CA ARG A 199 16.83 -13.86 -5.21
C ARG A 199 15.59 -14.69 -5.50
N VAL A 200 15.39 -14.96 -6.77
CA VAL A 200 14.40 -15.92 -7.26
C VAL A 200 15.16 -17.20 -7.58
N ASP A 201 14.62 -18.32 -7.14
CA ASP A 201 15.02 -19.64 -7.60
C ASP A 201 14.37 -19.88 -8.96
N ASP A 202 15.19 -20.00 -9.99
CA ASP A 202 14.73 -20.19 -11.38
C ASP A 202 14.10 -21.58 -11.60
N GLU A 203 14.45 -22.59 -10.77
CA GLU A 203 13.93 -23.96 -10.91
C GLU A 203 12.56 -24.16 -10.24
N HIS A 204 12.39 -23.61 -9.03
CA HIS A 204 11.16 -23.81 -8.24
C HIS A 204 10.28 -22.56 -8.14
N GLY A 205 10.70 -21.42 -8.70
CA GLY A 205 10.01 -20.13 -8.60
C GLY A 205 9.93 -19.57 -7.17
N GLY A 206 10.65 -20.16 -6.22
CA GLY A 206 10.73 -19.72 -4.83
C GLY A 206 11.53 -18.42 -4.70
N GLU A 207 11.21 -17.58 -3.72
CA GLU A 207 12.10 -16.45 -3.38
C GLU A 207 12.83 -16.76 -2.09
N TYR A 208 14.13 -16.49 -2.06
CA TYR A 208 14.98 -16.68 -0.89
C TYR A 208 15.95 -15.51 -0.71
N PRO A 209 16.37 -15.18 0.52
CA PRO A 209 17.37 -14.15 0.76
C PRO A 209 18.79 -14.67 0.46
N ALA A 210 19.60 -13.93 -0.30
CA ALA A 210 21.02 -14.30 -0.46
C ALA A 210 21.81 -14.20 0.86
N LYS A 211 21.35 -13.36 1.80
CA LYS A 211 21.99 -13.15 3.09
C LYS A 211 20.96 -13.02 4.21
N ILE A 212 21.18 -13.74 5.30
CA ILE A 212 20.44 -13.63 6.55
C ILE A 212 21.40 -13.11 7.62
N GLU A 213 21.02 -12.04 8.32
CA GLU A 213 21.76 -11.52 9.47
C GLU A 213 20.88 -11.60 10.71
N ALA A 214 21.34 -12.27 11.76
CA ALA A 214 20.61 -12.45 13.00
C ALA A 214 21.45 -12.02 14.20
N THR A 215 20.90 -11.18 15.06
CA THR A 215 21.55 -10.78 16.32
C THR A 215 21.40 -11.91 17.33
N CYS A 216 22.44 -12.23 18.09
CA CYS A 216 22.47 -13.30 19.08
C CYS A 216 22.23 -12.73 20.49
N GLY A 217 21.42 -13.43 21.27
CA GLY A 217 21.05 -13.08 22.63
C GLY A 217 22.00 -13.69 23.67
N PRO A 218 21.74 -13.42 24.96
CA PRO A 218 22.55 -13.92 26.08
C PRO A 218 22.61 -15.45 26.17
N GLY A 219 21.58 -16.15 25.70
CA GLY A 219 21.51 -17.62 25.72
C GLY A 219 22.23 -18.31 24.57
N TRP A 220 22.79 -17.56 23.61
CA TRP A 220 23.47 -18.13 22.44
C TRP A 220 24.80 -18.79 22.83
N GLN A 221 24.98 -20.06 22.45
CA GLN A 221 26.18 -20.83 22.81
C GLN A 221 27.15 -21.04 21.64
N HIS A 222 26.77 -20.63 20.43
CA HIS A 222 27.50 -20.92 19.19
C HIS A 222 27.72 -22.42 18.99
N ALA A 223 26.74 -23.24 19.37
CA ALA A 223 26.82 -24.68 19.21
C ALA A 223 26.55 -25.08 17.74
N PRO A 224 27.18 -26.14 17.22
CA PRO A 224 26.89 -26.65 15.87
C PRO A 224 25.40 -26.99 15.67
N SER A 225 24.72 -27.44 16.72
CA SER A 225 23.28 -27.71 16.72
C SER A 225 22.42 -26.46 16.54
N GLU A 226 22.83 -25.31 17.08
CA GLU A 226 22.13 -24.04 16.90
C GLU A 226 22.24 -23.57 15.43
N LEU A 227 23.43 -23.69 14.84
CA LEU A 227 23.64 -23.39 13.42
C LEU A 227 22.87 -24.35 12.51
N ALA A 228 22.84 -25.64 12.85
CA ALA A 228 22.05 -26.64 12.12
C ALA A 228 20.54 -26.36 12.20
N ALA A 229 20.03 -25.91 13.35
CA ALA A 229 18.63 -25.54 13.52
C ALA A 229 18.26 -24.32 12.67
N LEU A 230 19.13 -23.30 12.59
CA LEU A 230 18.92 -22.16 11.67
C LEU A 230 18.85 -22.61 10.21
N GLY A 231 19.71 -23.56 9.80
CA GLY A 231 19.64 -24.19 8.48
C GLY A 231 18.33 -24.96 8.26
N HIS A 232 17.88 -25.70 9.27
CA HIS A 232 16.62 -26.44 9.21
C HIS A 232 15.41 -25.51 9.03
N TYR A 233 15.32 -24.42 9.80
CA TYR A 233 14.23 -23.45 9.65
C TYR A 233 14.23 -22.74 8.30
N ALA A 234 15.41 -22.50 7.71
CA ALA A 234 15.51 -21.96 6.36
C ALA A 234 14.96 -22.97 5.34
N TYR A 235 15.33 -24.24 5.47
CA TYR A 235 14.83 -25.31 4.61
C TYR A 235 13.31 -25.51 4.70
N GLU A 236 12.72 -25.42 5.90
CA GLU A 236 11.25 -25.49 6.09
C GLU A 236 10.49 -24.37 5.35
N LEU A 237 11.14 -23.24 5.08
CA LEU A 237 10.57 -22.14 4.30
C LEU A 237 10.84 -22.28 2.79
N GLY A 238 11.44 -23.40 2.36
CA GLY A 238 11.85 -23.65 0.99
C GLY A 238 13.06 -22.84 0.55
N TRP A 239 13.89 -22.37 1.49
CA TRP A 239 15.14 -21.68 1.16
C TRP A 239 16.29 -22.67 0.97
N PRO A 240 17.33 -22.30 0.19
CA PRO A 240 18.49 -23.17 -0.03
C PRO A 240 19.32 -23.33 1.25
N GLY A 241 20.34 -24.18 1.19
CA GLY A 241 21.34 -24.29 2.26
C GLY A 241 22.08 -22.97 2.47
N TYR A 242 22.34 -22.64 3.74
CA TYR A 242 23.13 -21.46 4.12
C TYR A 242 24.42 -21.90 4.80
N GLU A 243 25.52 -21.24 4.43
CA GLU A 243 26.75 -21.27 5.21
C GLU A 243 26.63 -20.25 6.34
N TRP A 244 26.60 -20.73 7.57
CA TRP A 244 26.44 -19.89 8.77
C TRP A 244 27.80 -19.54 9.38
N ARG A 245 28.00 -18.25 9.68
CA ARG A 245 29.19 -17.72 10.34
C ARG A 245 28.79 -16.83 11.51
N TYR A 246 29.37 -17.07 12.67
CA TYR A 246 29.19 -16.23 13.86
C TYR A 246 30.28 -15.17 13.95
N ASP A 247 29.88 -13.92 14.11
CA ASP A 247 30.72 -12.78 14.46
C ASP A 247 30.59 -12.51 15.98
N PRO A 248 31.58 -12.91 16.79
CA PRO A 248 31.53 -12.72 18.24
C PRO A 248 31.62 -11.25 18.66
N MET A 249 32.28 -10.40 17.87
CA MET A 249 32.46 -8.97 18.20
C MET A 249 31.15 -8.21 18.08
N ARG A 250 30.30 -8.60 17.13
CA ARG A 250 28.99 -7.99 16.90
C ARG A 250 27.83 -8.78 17.50
N LYS A 251 28.11 -9.92 18.14
CA LYS A 251 27.13 -10.91 18.60
C LYS A 251 26.09 -11.18 17.50
N ARG A 252 26.56 -11.54 16.31
CA ARG A 252 25.72 -11.68 15.12
C ARG A 252 26.06 -12.96 14.36
N VAL A 253 25.05 -13.75 14.01
CA VAL A 253 25.17 -14.84 13.04
C VAL A 253 24.79 -14.32 11.66
N THR A 254 25.57 -14.71 10.66
CA THR A 254 25.30 -14.42 9.25
C THR A 254 25.20 -15.73 8.48
N GLY A 255 24.09 -15.94 7.78
CA GLY A 255 23.92 -17.01 6.80
C GLY A 255 24.11 -16.44 5.40
N LEU A 256 24.98 -17.05 4.61
CA LEU A 256 25.10 -16.77 3.17
C LEU A 256 24.55 -17.96 2.40
N ALA A 257 23.66 -17.70 1.45
CA ALA A 257 23.13 -18.78 0.60
C ALA A 257 24.30 -19.45 -0.12
N ALA A 258 24.45 -20.76 0.07
CA ALA A 258 25.42 -21.54 -0.68
C ALA A 258 25.00 -21.49 -2.15
N LEU A 259 25.91 -21.04 -3.02
CA LEU A 259 25.68 -21.12 -4.47
C LEU A 259 25.64 -22.61 -4.82
N SER A 260 24.44 -23.11 -5.10
CA SER A 260 24.25 -24.35 -5.85
C SER A 260 24.55 -24.11 -7.32
#